data_AF-A0ABD3P826-F1
#
_entry.id   AF-A0ABD3P826-F1
#
_cell.length_a   1.000
_cell.length_b   1.000
_cell.length_c   1.000
_cell.angle_alpha   90.00
_cell.angle_beta   90.00
_cell.angle_gamma   90.00
#
_symmetry.space_group_name_H-M   'P 1'
#
loop_
_entity.id
_entity.type
_entity.pdbx_description
1 polymer ?
#
loop_
_entity_poly.entity_id
_entity_poly.type
_entity_poly.pdbx_seq_one_letter_code
_entity_poly.pdbx_strand_id
1 'polypeptide(L)'
;MEVTEDRISICGWPTDVVSIDHCVGTSGVSQPHTLIVFIPGNPGVIHWYVDFLFKILQTLGEGFAVRGVSYAGHGVGDDVVGTNEDHNTRMNSEQRENQGRRKMNVAWTMDGQVKHKVEWIDKIILEWNKNATIYEKSPTHKEFSSPKLIFISHSIGAHLVQCLLLERPDILARTSHIIHLMPFFRFDPPLLKKALLSTVAHNYRMTIPIMTAAVRCFSLTFPSRLIELCMKKIAGVDCEKGRKIAMDVFLNPKMVKNHLVLGTQEVRELPELPNVSIFTCFVNVSSC
;
A
#
# COMPACT_ATOMS: atom_id res chain seq x y z
N MET A 1 -2.54 23.04 -2.24
CA MET A 1 -2.43 21.59 -2.49
C MET A 1 -3.71 20.96 -2.00
N GLU A 2 -4.25 20.03 -2.76
CA GLU A 2 -5.46 19.31 -2.46
C GLU A 2 -5.09 17.87 -2.09
N VAL A 3 -5.67 17.38 -1.00
CA VAL A 3 -5.55 15.97 -0.57
C VAL A 3 -6.91 15.35 -0.76
N THR A 4 -6.98 14.35 -1.63
CA THR A 4 -8.19 13.58 -1.89
C THR A 4 -7.97 12.17 -1.37
N GLU A 5 -8.78 11.77 -0.40
CA GLU A 5 -8.86 10.40 0.10
C GLU A 5 -10.10 9.76 -0.50
N ASP A 6 -9.94 8.64 -1.19
CA ASP A 6 -11.02 7.96 -1.89
C ASP A 6 -10.94 6.45 -1.70
N ARG A 7 -12.01 5.73 -2.08
CA ARG A 7 -12.08 4.28 -2.07
C ARG A 7 -12.51 3.78 -3.43
N ILE A 8 -11.61 3.03 -4.06
CA ILE A 8 -11.85 2.45 -5.39
C ILE A 8 -11.79 0.92 -5.34
N SER A 9 -12.44 0.26 -6.31
CA SER A 9 -12.33 -1.19 -6.46
C SER A 9 -11.12 -1.56 -7.32
N ILE A 10 -10.25 -2.42 -6.80
CA ILE A 10 -9.03 -2.90 -7.47
C ILE A 10 -8.96 -4.41 -7.29
N CYS A 11 -8.89 -5.17 -8.38
CA CYS A 11 -9.05 -6.62 -8.37
C CYS A 11 -10.33 -7.11 -7.64
N GLY A 12 -11.40 -6.31 -7.67
CA GLY A 12 -12.65 -6.56 -6.95
C GLY A 12 -12.63 -6.23 -5.45
N TRP A 13 -11.55 -5.64 -4.94
CA TRP A 13 -11.42 -5.24 -3.54
C TRP A 13 -11.58 -3.73 -3.35
N PRO A 14 -12.48 -3.28 -2.46
CA PRO A 14 -12.48 -1.88 -2.01
C PRO A 14 -11.13 -1.57 -1.38
N THR A 15 -10.49 -0.51 -1.85
CA THR A 15 -9.14 -0.14 -1.47
C THR A 15 -9.07 1.35 -1.24
N ASP A 16 -8.58 1.75 -0.06
CA ASP A 16 -8.33 3.16 0.24
C ASP A 16 -7.11 3.66 -0.55
N VAL A 17 -7.29 4.77 -1.24
CA VAL A 17 -6.26 5.47 -2.01
C VAL A 17 -6.17 6.93 -1.59
N VAL A 18 -4.99 7.52 -1.77
CA VAL A 18 -4.78 8.96 -1.59
C VAL A 18 -4.20 9.56 -2.86
N SER A 19 -4.71 10.72 -3.23
CA SER A 19 -4.18 11.59 -4.28
C SER A 19 -3.82 12.92 -3.66
N ILE A 20 -2.61 13.41 -3.92
CA ILE A 20 -2.19 14.74 -3.50
C ILE A 20 -1.67 15.48 -4.72
N ASP A 21 -2.31 16.60 -5.02
CA ASP A 21 -2.01 17.42 -6.19
C ASP A 21 -1.81 18.89 -5.77
N HIS A 22 -1.03 19.64 -6.54
CA HIS A 22 -1.02 21.10 -6.40
C HIS A 22 -2.37 21.65 -6.86
N CYS A 23 -2.99 22.51 -6.06
CA CYS A 23 -4.27 23.11 -6.45
C CYS A 23 -4.04 23.92 -7.72
N VAL A 24 -4.85 23.66 -8.75
CA VAL A 24 -4.84 24.44 -9.98
C VAL A 24 -5.37 25.83 -9.64
N GLY A 25 -4.48 26.78 -9.40
CA GLY A 25 -4.86 28.19 -9.39
C GLY A 25 -5.42 28.59 -10.76
N THR A 26 -6.19 29.68 -10.81
CA THR A 26 -6.74 30.25 -12.06
C THR A 26 -5.66 30.64 -13.10
N SER A 27 -4.39 30.58 -12.71
CA SER A 27 -3.21 30.93 -13.50
C SER A 27 -2.62 29.70 -14.21
N GLY A 28 -3.38 29.05 -15.09
CA GLY A 28 -2.85 28.18 -16.17
C GLY A 28 -1.73 27.18 -15.81
N VAL A 29 -1.88 26.42 -14.72
CA VAL A 29 -0.83 25.51 -14.25
C VAL A 29 -0.66 24.32 -15.20
N SER A 30 0.59 23.99 -15.53
CA SER A 30 0.94 22.81 -16.32
C SER A 30 0.68 21.53 -15.52
N GLN A 31 0.04 20.54 -16.16
CA GLN A 31 -0.10 19.19 -15.60
C GLN A 31 1.26 18.70 -15.06
N PRO A 32 1.30 18.05 -13.89
CA PRO A 32 2.55 17.55 -13.37
C PRO A 32 3.23 16.63 -14.40
N HIS A 33 4.56 16.57 -14.41
CA HIS A 33 5.32 15.72 -15.33
C HIS A 33 5.79 14.42 -14.65
N THR A 34 5.70 14.35 -13.32
CA THR A 34 6.19 13.22 -12.52
C THR A 34 5.19 12.81 -11.45
N LEU A 35 4.96 11.51 -11.38
CA LEU A 35 4.07 10.88 -10.42
C LEU A 35 4.87 10.11 -9.38
N ILE A 36 4.69 10.48 -8.12
CA ILE A 36 5.23 9.77 -6.96
C ILE A 36 4.22 8.71 -6.55
N VAL A 37 4.62 7.45 -6.63
CA VAL A 37 3.80 6.30 -6.29
C VAL A 37 4.25 5.77 -4.93
N PHE A 38 3.36 5.78 -3.94
CA PHE A 38 3.64 5.34 -2.58
C PHE A 38 2.99 3.99 -2.24
N ILE A 39 3.80 3.01 -1.85
CA ILE A 39 3.35 1.70 -1.36
C ILE A 39 3.70 1.55 0.13
N PRO A 40 2.72 1.50 1.05
CA PRO A 40 2.98 1.41 2.48
C PRO A 40 3.60 0.07 2.86
N GLY A 41 4.07 -0.04 4.11
CA GLY A 41 4.41 -1.32 4.75
C GLY A 41 3.23 -1.91 5.53
N ASN A 42 3.40 -3.07 6.16
CA ASN A 42 2.41 -3.68 7.06
C ASN A 42 2.09 -2.70 8.24
N PRO A 43 0.82 -2.36 8.57
CA PRO A 43 -0.45 -3.05 8.28
C PRO A 43 -1.09 -2.74 6.92
N GLY A 44 -0.39 -2.12 5.98
CA GLY A 44 -0.87 -1.91 4.61
C GLY A 44 -1.89 -0.78 4.49
N VAL A 45 -1.90 0.19 5.40
CA VAL A 45 -2.90 1.27 5.46
C VAL A 45 -2.26 2.60 5.05
N ILE A 46 -2.75 3.21 3.97
CA ILE A 46 -2.15 4.43 3.38
C ILE A 46 -2.30 5.68 4.26
N HIS A 47 -3.38 5.75 5.06
CA HIS A 47 -3.71 6.90 5.91
C HIS A 47 -2.59 7.28 6.91
N TRP A 48 -1.71 6.34 7.25
CA TRP A 48 -0.54 6.59 8.11
C TRP A 48 0.48 7.53 7.48
N TYR A 49 0.50 7.62 6.15
CA TYR A 49 1.56 8.30 5.39
C TYR A 49 1.10 9.60 4.77
N VAL A 50 -0.19 9.97 4.87
CA VAL A 50 -0.74 11.16 4.19
C VAL A 50 0.03 12.43 4.55
N ASP A 51 0.29 12.67 5.84
CA ASP A 51 1.00 13.88 6.29
C ASP A 51 2.47 13.89 5.82
N PHE A 52 3.10 12.71 5.71
CA PHE A 52 4.45 12.55 5.19
C PHE A 52 4.50 12.81 3.68
N LEU A 53 3.55 12.24 2.93
CA LEU A 53 3.43 12.40 1.49
C LEU A 53 3.11 13.86 1.10
N PHE A 54 2.25 14.51 1.87
CA PHE A 54 1.95 15.93 1.72
C PHE A 54 3.21 16.78 1.86
N LYS A 55 4.04 16.52 2.89
CA LYS A 55 5.30 17.25 3.09
C LYS A 55 6.32 17.01 1.98
N ILE A 56 6.38 15.78 1.44
CA ILE A 56 7.22 15.49 0.27
C ILE A 56 6.80 16.38 -0.89
N LEU A 57 5.51 16.36 -1.23
CA LEU A 57 5.01 17.14 -2.37
C LEU A 57 5.24 18.64 -2.17
N GLN A 58 4.94 19.14 -0.97
CA GLN A 58 5.19 20.53 -0.59
C GLN A 58 6.64 20.95 -0.82
N THR A 59 7.59 20.05 -0.54
CA THR A 59 9.03 20.32 -0.66
C THR A 59 9.49 20.27 -2.11
N LEU A 60 8.95 19.37 -2.92
CA LEU A 60 9.32 19.22 -4.34
C LEU A 60 8.71 20.31 -5.22
N GLY A 61 7.54 20.83 -4.84
CA GLY A 61 6.85 21.91 -5.55
C GLY A 61 6.10 21.43 -6.79
N GLU A 62 5.77 22.40 -7.64
CA GLU A 62 5.00 22.18 -8.87
C GLU A 62 5.72 21.22 -9.82
N GLY A 63 4.95 20.49 -10.63
CA GLY A 63 5.49 19.47 -11.56
C GLY A 63 5.43 18.04 -11.00
N PHE A 64 5.16 17.87 -9.71
CA PHE A 64 4.96 16.58 -9.07
C PHE A 64 3.51 16.38 -8.63
N ALA A 65 3.11 15.11 -8.54
CA ALA A 65 1.86 14.66 -7.92
C ALA A 65 2.13 13.38 -7.12
N VAL A 66 1.34 13.11 -6.09
CA VAL A 66 1.47 11.89 -5.28
C VAL A 66 0.22 11.04 -5.41
N ARG A 67 0.43 9.72 -5.54
CA ARG A 67 -0.61 8.70 -5.44
C ARG A 67 -0.16 7.63 -4.46
N GLY A 68 -1.02 7.26 -3.53
CA GLY A 68 -0.75 6.19 -2.56
C GLY A 68 -1.91 5.22 -2.45
N VAL A 69 -1.62 3.97 -2.08
CA VAL A 69 -2.63 2.90 -2.06
C VAL A 69 -2.45 1.96 -0.87
N SER A 70 -3.55 1.56 -0.26
CA SER A 70 -3.57 0.53 0.78
C SER A 70 -3.47 -0.89 0.18
N TYR A 71 -3.30 -1.89 1.03
CA TYR A 71 -3.32 -3.30 0.61
C TYR A 71 -4.75 -3.77 0.37
N ALA A 72 -4.95 -4.69 -0.58
CA ALA A 72 -6.25 -5.32 -0.76
C ALA A 72 -6.65 -6.03 0.54
N GLY A 73 -7.84 -5.74 1.07
CA GLY A 73 -8.30 -6.32 2.34
C GLY A 73 -7.77 -5.63 3.59
N HIS A 74 -7.04 -4.51 3.46
CA HIS A 74 -6.47 -3.75 4.58
C HIS A 74 -7.02 -2.32 4.58
N GLY A 75 -7.68 -1.94 5.67
CA GLY A 75 -8.28 -0.62 5.88
C GLY A 75 -9.04 -0.57 7.20
N VAL A 76 -9.71 0.55 7.48
CA VAL A 76 -10.49 0.71 8.72
C VAL A 76 -11.99 0.43 8.52
N GLY A 77 -12.47 0.45 7.26
CA GLY A 77 -13.87 0.19 6.94
C GLY A 77 -14.24 -1.30 6.90
N ASP A 78 -15.40 -1.67 7.44
CA ASP A 78 -15.92 -3.05 7.41
C ASP A 78 -16.08 -3.63 6.00
N ASP A 79 -16.26 -2.77 5.00
CA ASP A 79 -16.34 -3.12 3.59
C ASP A 79 -14.97 -3.50 3.02
N VAL A 80 -13.89 -2.89 3.50
CA VAL A 80 -12.52 -3.20 3.09
C VAL A 80 -12.07 -4.52 3.72
N VAL A 81 -12.45 -4.74 4.98
CA VAL A 81 -11.95 -5.83 5.81
C VAL A 81 -13.00 -6.96 5.87
N GLY A 82 -12.99 -7.85 4.87
CA GLY A 82 -14.05 -8.86 4.74
C GLY A 82 -13.58 -10.26 4.34
N THR A 83 -14.34 -11.26 4.77
CA THR A 83 -14.29 -12.63 4.24
C THR A 83 -15.16 -12.76 2.99
N ASN A 84 -15.08 -13.91 2.32
CA ASN A 84 -16.00 -14.25 1.23
C ASN A 84 -17.48 -14.19 1.66
N GLU A 85 -17.76 -14.55 2.91
CA GLU A 85 -19.10 -14.57 3.49
C GLU A 85 -19.62 -13.13 3.65
N ASP A 86 -18.80 -12.23 4.20
CA ASP A 86 -19.15 -10.81 4.35
C ASP A 86 -19.51 -10.15 3.01
N HIS A 87 -18.79 -10.51 1.94
CA HIS A 87 -19.02 -9.96 0.60
C HIS A 87 -20.34 -10.43 -0.01
N ASN A 88 -20.67 -11.71 0.17
CA ASN A 88 -21.88 -12.27 -0.41
C ASN A 88 -23.14 -11.75 0.28
N THR A 89 -23.10 -11.45 1.58
CA THR A 89 -24.32 -11.05 2.30
C THR A 89 -24.68 -9.57 2.12
N ARG A 90 -23.72 -8.70 1.79
CA ARG A 90 -23.93 -7.23 1.77
C ARG A 90 -24.19 -6.60 0.40
N MET A 91 -23.90 -7.28 -0.71
CA MET A 91 -24.12 -6.71 -2.05
C MET A 91 -25.48 -7.11 -2.64
N ASN A 92 -26.29 -6.11 -2.97
CA ASN A 92 -27.45 -6.26 -3.85
C ASN A 92 -27.00 -6.83 -5.22
N SER A 93 -27.86 -7.61 -5.87
CA SER A 93 -27.57 -8.31 -7.13
C SER A 93 -26.99 -7.40 -8.22
N GLU A 94 -27.47 -6.17 -8.34
CA GLU A 94 -27.01 -5.20 -9.34
C GLU A 94 -25.58 -4.69 -9.09
N GLN A 95 -25.17 -4.52 -7.83
CA GLN A 95 -23.79 -4.11 -7.52
C GLN A 95 -22.78 -5.25 -7.74
N ARG A 96 -23.22 -6.51 -7.65
CA ARG A 96 -22.38 -7.68 -7.92
C ARG A 96 -21.95 -7.77 -9.38
N GLU A 97 -22.80 -7.39 -10.32
CA GLU A 97 -22.47 -7.44 -11.75
C GLU A 97 -21.40 -6.39 -12.11
N ASN A 98 -21.46 -5.21 -11.49
CA ASN A 98 -20.53 -4.12 -11.81
C ASN A 98 -19.18 -4.19 -11.09
N GLN A 99 -19.11 -4.73 -9.87
CA GLN A 99 -17.86 -4.73 -9.08
C GLN A 99 -17.03 -6.02 -9.18
N GLY A 100 -17.56 -7.06 -9.81
CA GLY A 100 -16.91 -8.36 -9.90
C GLY A 100 -16.78 -9.06 -8.54
N ARG A 101 -16.63 -10.38 -8.57
CA ARG A 101 -16.44 -11.16 -7.34
C ARG A 101 -15.05 -10.88 -6.75
N ARG A 102 -14.97 -10.61 -5.44
CA ARG A 102 -13.69 -10.52 -4.72
C ARG A 102 -12.82 -11.74 -4.99
N LYS A 103 -11.62 -11.50 -5.49
CA LYS A 103 -10.61 -12.54 -5.68
C LYS A 103 -9.87 -12.72 -4.36
N MET A 104 -10.26 -13.70 -3.54
CA MET A 104 -9.67 -13.87 -2.20
C MET A 104 -8.18 -14.20 -2.19
N ASN A 105 -7.67 -14.78 -3.28
CA ASN A 105 -6.24 -15.01 -3.45
C ASN A 105 -5.45 -13.71 -3.62
N VAL A 106 -6.11 -12.56 -3.87
CA VAL A 106 -5.45 -11.26 -4.02
C VAL A 106 -5.11 -10.65 -2.66
N ALA A 107 -6.07 -10.57 -1.74
CA ALA A 107 -5.89 -9.85 -0.48
C ALA A 107 -4.83 -10.48 0.45
N TRP A 108 -4.66 -11.81 0.38
CA TRP A 108 -3.93 -12.56 1.40
C TRP A 108 -2.63 -13.19 0.93
N THR A 109 -2.14 -12.84 -0.26
CA THR A 109 -0.88 -13.38 -0.79
C THR A 109 0.02 -12.26 -1.30
N MET A 110 1.34 -12.46 -1.24
CA MET A 110 2.30 -11.53 -1.81
C MET A 110 2.06 -11.31 -3.31
N ASP A 111 1.96 -12.38 -4.09
CA ASP A 111 1.62 -12.32 -5.52
C ASP A 111 0.29 -11.60 -5.78
N GLY A 112 -0.69 -11.84 -4.92
CA GLY A 112 -1.98 -11.17 -4.95
C GLY A 112 -1.84 -9.66 -4.77
N GLN A 113 -1.09 -9.23 -3.75
CA GLN A 113 -0.82 -7.82 -3.51
C GLN A 113 -0.01 -7.19 -4.65
N VAL A 114 0.96 -7.90 -5.26
CA VAL A 114 1.67 -7.42 -6.45
C VAL A 114 0.70 -7.16 -7.59
N LYS A 115 -0.15 -8.14 -7.95
CA LYS A 115 -1.19 -8.00 -8.99
C LYS A 115 -2.14 -6.83 -8.72
N HIS A 116 -2.52 -6.65 -7.46
CA HIS A 116 -3.35 -5.52 -7.03
C HIS A 116 -2.66 -4.17 -7.28
N LYS A 117 -1.37 -4.04 -6.96
CA LYS A 117 -0.62 -2.81 -7.25
C LYS A 117 -0.40 -2.59 -8.74
N VAL A 118 -0.21 -3.65 -9.51
CA VAL A 118 -0.13 -3.58 -10.98
C VAL A 118 -1.42 -3.00 -11.56
N GLU A 119 -2.58 -3.58 -11.22
CA GLU A 119 -3.88 -3.10 -11.72
C GLU A 119 -4.15 -1.64 -11.29
N TRP A 120 -3.76 -1.27 -10.07
CA TRP A 120 -3.89 0.09 -9.60
C TRP A 120 -3.04 1.07 -10.41
N ILE A 121 -1.77 0.73 -10.69
CA ILE A 121 -0.87 1.60 -11.45
C ILE A 121 -1.34 1.72 -12.91
N ASP A 122 -1.90 0.66 -13.50
CA ASP A 122 -2.51 0.77 -14.82
C ASP A 122 -3.68 1.77 -14.82
N LYS A 123 -4.50 1.79 -13.76
CA LYS A 123 -5.60 2.76 -13.61
C LYS A 123 -5.09 4.19 -13.48
N ILE A 124 -4.09 4.46 -12.64
CA ILE A 124 -3.58 5.83 -12.47
C ILE A 124 -2.89 6.34 -13.75
N ILE A 125 -2.17 5.47 -14.48
CA ILE A 125 -1.54 5.86 -15.77
C ILE A 125 -2.62 6.13 -16.82
N LEU A 126 -3.67 5.32 -16.87
CA LEU A 126 -4.79 5.54 -17.79
C LEU A 126 -5.52 6.85 -17.49
N GLU A 127 -5.82 7.12 -16.22
CA GLU A 127 -6.44 8.37 -15.78
C GLU A 127 -5.57 9.57 -16.14
N TRP A 128 -4.26 9.47 -15.89
CA TRP A 128 -3.30 10.51 -16.24
C TRP A 128 -3.29 10.83 -17.73
N ASN A 129 -3.25 9.80 -18.58
CA ASN A 129 -3.25 9.98 -20.03
C ASN A 129 -4.58 10.58 -20.53
N LYS A 130 -5.72 10.19 -19.93
CA LYS A 130 -7.02 10.81 -20.24
C LYS A 130 -7.04 12.30 -19.91
N ASN A 131 -6.47 12.68 -18.77
CA ASN A 131 -6.38 14.08 -18.37
C ASN A 131 -5.45 14.86 -19.32
N ALA A 132 -4.36 14.24 -19.79
CA ALA A 132 -3.46 14.86 -20.78
C ALA A 132 -4.14 15.17 -22.12
N THR A 133 -4.97 14.26 -22.64
CA THR A 133 -5.71 14.47 -23.91
C THR A 133 -6.66 15.68 -23.84
N ILE A 134 -7.15 16.04 -22.65
CA ILE A 134 -7.99 17.23 -22.47
C ILE A 134 -7.17 18.51 -22.71
N TYR A 135 -5.89 18.53 -22.34
CA TYR A 135 -5.00 19.67 -22.52
C TYR A 135 -4.45 19.81 -23.96
N GLU A 136 -4.25 18.72 -24.68
CA GLU A 136 -3.70 18.72 -26.06
C GLU A 136 -4.58 19.41 -27.10
N LYS A 137 -5.87 19.65 -26.82
CA LYS A 137 -6.73 20.45 -27.73
C LYS A 137 -6.31 21.92 -27.82
N SER A 138 -5.34 22.37 -27.02
CA SER A 138 -4.74 23.69 -27.14
C SER A 138 -3.65 23.69 -28.23
N PRO A 139 -3.76 24.53 -29.28
CA PRO A 139 -2.90 24.52 -30.48
C PRO A 139 -1.43 24.92 -30.25
N THR A 140 -0.99 25.03 -28.99
CA THR A 140 0.34 25.51 -28.59
C THR A 140 1.17 24.48 -27.83
N HIS A 141 0.67 23.27 -27.57
CA HIS A 141 1.33 22.34 -26.67
C HIS A 141 2.10 21.21 -27.35
N LYS A 142 3.32 20.97 -26.82
CA LYS A 142 4.16 19.81 -27.08
C LYS A 142 3.40 18.51 -26.78
N GLU A 143 3.66 17.50 -27.60
CA GLU A 143 3.20 16.11 -27.44
C GLU A 143 3.32 15.65 -25.98
N PHE A 144 2.21 15.25 -25.36
CA PHE A 144 2.21 14.86 -23.96
C PHE A 144 2.84 13.48 -23.78
N SER A 145 4.04 13.44 -23.19
CA SER A 145 4.63 12.18 -22.76
C SER A 145 3.89 11.66 -21.52
N SER A 146 3.66 10.35 -21.46
CA SER A 146 3.24 9.68 -20.23
C SER A 146 4.11 10.05 -19.00
N PRO A 147 3.57 9.95 -17.78
CA PRO A 147 4.28 10.43 -16.59
C PRO A 147 5.56 9.63 -16.33
N LYS A 148 6.60 10.33 -15.87
CA LYS A 148 7.73 9.69 -15.20
C LYS A 148 7.29 9.22 -13.82
N LEU A 149 7.75 8.05 -13.40
CA LEU A 149 7.39 7.48 -12.10
C LEU A 149 8.55 7.59 -11.11
N ILE A 150 8.22 7.88 -9.85
CA ILE A 150 9.12 7.71 -8.70
C ILE A 150 8.39 6.80 -7.72
N PHE A 151 8.97 5.64 -7.41
CA PHE A 151 8.42 4.77 -6.39
C PHE A 151 9.00 5.10 -5.03
N ILE A 152 8.15 5.35 -4.04
CA ILE A 152 8.51 5.40 -2.64
C ILE A 152 7.78 4.25 -1.95
N SER A 153 8.47 3.49 -1.12
CA SER A 153 7.84 2.35 -0.45
C SER A 153 8.40 2.14 0.94
N HIS A 154 7.61 1.53 1.83
CA HIS A 154 8.02 1.29 3.21
C HIS A 154 7.97 -0.20 3.56
N SER A 155 8.98 -0.70 4.30
CA SER A 155 9.01 -2.08 4.84
C SER A 155 8.70 -3.12 3.76
N ILE A 156 7.71 -4.01 3.94
CA ILE A 156 7.30 -5.03 2.96
C ILE A 156 6.83 -4.44 1.62
N GLY A 157 6.38 -3.18 1.61
CA GLY A 157 6.05 -2.45 0.39
C GLY A 157 7.24 -2.33 -0.57
N ALA A 158 8.47 -2.34 -0.03
CA ALA A 158 9.68 -2.37 -0.86
C ALA A 158 9.73 -3.62 -1.73
N HIS A 159 9.51 -4.79 -1.14
CA HIS A 159 9.48 -6.05 -1.88
C HIS A 159 8.35 -6.09 -2.90
N LEU A 160 7.15 -5.59 -2.55
CA LEU A 160 6.03 -5.51 -3.48
C LEU A 160 6.38 -4.68 -4.73
N VAL A 161 7.05 -3.53 -4.55
CA VAL A 161 7.52 -2.71 -5.67
C VAL A 161 8.56 -3.44 -6.52
N GLN A 162 9.51 -4.15 -5.90
CA GLN A 162 10.51 -4.92 -6.64
C GLN A 162 9.87 -5.99 -7.53
N CYS A 163 8.96 -6.79 -6.97
CA CYS A 163 8.23 -7.82 -7.73
C CYS A 163 7.37 -7.19 -8.84
N LEU A 164 6.69 -6.08 -8.54
CA LEU A 164 5.88 -5.37 -9.52
C LEU A 164 6.70 -4.91 -10.74
N LEU A 165 7.85 -4.28 -10.49
CA LEU A 165 8.69 -3.73 -11.56
C LEU A 165 9.34 -4.84 -12.39
N LEU A 166 9.60 -6.00 -11.78
CA LEU A 166 10.03 -7.21 -12.48
C LEU A 166 8.95 -7.78 -13.40
N GLU A 167 7.71 -7.84 -12.92
CA GLU A 167 6.56 -8.33 -13.69
C GLU A 167 6.13 -7.34 -14.78
N ARG A 168 6.48 -6.05 -14.66
CA ARG A 168 6.05 -4.98 -15.57
C ARG A 168 7.22 -4.14 -16.08
N PRO A 169 7.97 -4.65 -17.07
CA PRO A 169 9.09 -3.91 -17.68
C PRO A 169 8.70 -2.55 -18.27
N ASP A 170 7.43 -2.39 -18.70
CA ASP A 170 6.90 -1.13 -19.22
C ASP A 170 6.73 -0.07 -18.13
N ILE A 171 6.36 -0.46 -16.91
CA ILE A 171 6.31 0.44 -15.73
C ILE A 171 7.74 0.73 -15.28
N LEU A 172 8.62 -0.27 -15.26
CA LEU A 172 10.03 -0.10 -14.93
C LEU A 172 10.73 0.88 -15.87
N ALA A 173 10.51 0.79 -17.19
CA ALA A 173 11.09 1.71 -18.18
C ALA A 173 10.69 3.19 -17.94
N ARG A 174 9.56 3.43 -17.26
CA ARG A 174 9.08 4.78 -16.90
C ARG A 174 9.54 5.22 -15.52
N THR A 175 10.11 4.30 -14.74
CA THR A 175 10.53 4.53 -13.37
C THR A 175 11.89 5.20 -13.35
N SER A 176 11.92 6.45 -12.91
CA SER A 176 13.15 7.23 -12.77
C SER A 176 13.92 6.90 -11.50
N HIS A 177 13.19 6.67 -10.39
CA HIS A 177 13.79 6.45 -9.07
C HIS A 177 12.94 5.48 -8.25
N ILE A 178 13.62 4.74 -7.36
CA ILE A 178 13.03 3.87 -6.36
C ILE A 178 13.64 4.22 -5.01
N ILE A 179 12.82 4.57 -4.03
CA ILE A 179 13.21 4.96 -2.68
C ILE A 179 12.54 3.99 -1.69
N HIS A 180 13.34 3.13 -1.08
CA HIS A 180 12.87 2.21 -0.05
C HIS A 180 13.14 2.78 1.33
N LEU A 181 12.07 3.05 2.08
CA LEU A 181 12.10 3.48 3.47
C LEU A 181 12.08 2.24 4.36
N MET A 182 13.16 2.04 5.12
CA MET A 182 13.29 0.88 6.02
C MET A 182 12.89 -0.44 5.34
N PRO A 183 13.48 -0.78 4.18
CA PRO A 183 13.12 -2.00 3.46
C PRO A 183 13.21 -3.20 4.40
N PHE A 184 12.14 -3.99 4.46
CA PHE A 184 12.16 -5.18 5.27
C PHE A 184 12.83 -6.29 4.48
N PHE A 185 14.07 -6.58 4.85
CA PHE A 185 14.75 -7.82 4.48
C PHE A 185 14.59 -8.80 5.63
N ARG A 186 14.56 -10.09 5.34
CA ARG A 186 14.48 -11.09 6.39
C ARG A 186 15.74 -10.98 7.25
N PHE A 187 15.59 -10.34 8.41
CA PHE A 187 16.62 -10.26 9.43
C PHE A 187 17.04 -11.68 9.82
N ASP A 188 18.31 -11.89 10.16
CA ASP A 188 18.78 -13.11 10.78
C ASP A 188 18.76 -12.92 12.31
N PRO A 189 17.60 -13.14 12.98
CA PRO A 189 17.53 -12.94 14.41
C PRO A 189 18.40 -13.95 15.15
N PRO A 190 18.81 -13.62 16.40
CA PRO A 190 19.46 -14.58 17.28
C PRO A 190 18.69 -15.91 17.31
N LEU A 191 19.43 -17.02 17.40
CA LEU A 191 18.91 -18.38 17.18
C LEU A 191 17.57 -18.68 17.88
N LEU A 192 17.41 -18.23 19.13
CA LEU A 192 16.16 -18.41 19.88
C LEU A 192 14.97 -17.65 19.27
N LYS A 193 15.19 -16.40 18.86
CA LYS A 193 14.18 -15.58 18.19
C LYS A 193 13.90 -16.12 16.78
N LYS A 194 14.93 -16.63 16.08
CA LYS A 194 14.78 -17.31 14.78
C LYS A 194 13.89 -18.54 14.92
N ALA A 195 14.15 -19.38 15.91
CA ALA A 195 13.35 -20.56 16.21
C ALA A 195 11.91 -20.17 16.52
N LEU A 196 11.68 -19.20 17.42
CA LEU A 196 10.33 -18.74 17.76
C LEU A 196 9.57 -18.20 16.55
N LEU A 197 10.16 -17.28 15.78
CA LEU A 197 9.53 -16.70 14.60
C LEU A 197 9.27 -17.77 13.53
N SER A 198 10.20 -18.69 13.32
CA SER A 198 10.02 -19.79 12.36
C SER A 198 8.91 -20.73 12.80
N THR A 199 8.82 -21.07 14.09
CA THR A 199 7.73 -21.89 14.64
C THR A 199 6.39 -21.19 14.47
N VAL A 200 6.31 -19.90 14.82
CA VAL A 200 5.09 -19.08 14.68
C VAL A 200 4.63 -19.04 13.22
N ALA A 201 5.56 -18.77 12.31
CA ALA A 201 5.28 -18.63 10.89
C ALA A 201 4.95 -19.98 10.22
N HIS A 202 5.60 -21.07 10.61
CA HIS A 202 5.30 -22.41 10.11
C HIS A 202 3.92 -22.90 10.59
N ASN A 203 3.52 -22.53 11.82
CA ASN A 203 2.24 -22.91 12.41
C ASN A 203 1.16 -21.81 12.26
N TYR A 204 1.25 -20.96 11.24
CA TYR A 204 0.36 -19.79 11.06
C TYR A 204 -1.15 -20.15 11.10
N ARG A 205 -1.53 -21.35 10.63
CA ARG A 205 -2.93 -21.82 10.68
C ARG A 205 -3.50 -21.87 12.10
N MET A 206 -2.66 -22.15 13.09
CA MET A 206 -3.02 -22.14 14.51
C MET A 206 -2.71 -20.80 15.16
N THR A 207 -1.54 -20.23 14.87
CA THR A 207 -1.08 -18.99 15.51
C THR A 207 -2.01 -17.81 15.22
N ILE A 208 -2.48 -17.66 13.97
CA ILE A 208 -3.30 -16.51 13.59
C ILE A 208 -4.64 -16.48 14.33
N PRO A 209 -5.45 -17.58 14.35
CA PRO A 209 -6.67 -17.61 15.15
C PRO A 209 -6.42 -17.36 16.64
N ILE A 210 -5.37 -17.96 17.23
CA ILE A 210 -5.03 -17.80 18.64
C ILE A 210 -4.70 -16.34 18.96
N MET A 211 -3.82 -15.72 18.17
CA MET A 211 -3.42 -14.32 18.36
C MET A 211 -4.60 -13.37 18.14
N THR A 212 -5.43 -13.63 17.14
CA THR A 212 -6.64 -12.82 16.88
C THR A 212 -7.63 -12.92 18.04
N ALA A 213 -7.85 -14.13 18.58
CA ALA A 213 -8.70 -14.34 19.75
C ALA A 213 -8.11 -13.66 20.99
N ALA A 214 -6.79 -13.75 21.20
CA ALA A 214 -6.11 -13.09 22.31
C ALA A 214 -6.24 -11.57 22.25
N VAL A 215 -6.02 -10.96 21.08
CA VAL A 215 -6.20 -9.51 20.85
C VAL A 215 -7.65 -9.12 21.10
N ARG A 216 -8.62 -9.91 20.65
CA ARG A 216 -10.05 -9.67 20.91
C ARG A 216 -10.39 -9.75 22.40
N CYS A 217 -9.90 -10.76 23.11
CA CYS A 217 -10.10 -10.87 24.56
C CYS A 217 -9.48 -9.68 25.28
N PHE A 218 -8.26 -9.28 24.88
CA PHE A 218 -7.57 -8.13 25.43
C PHE A 218 -8.37 -6.83 25.19
N SER A 219 -8.85 -6.60 23.97
CA SER A 219 -9.62 -5.39 23.64
C SER A 219 -10.97 -5.30 24.34
N LEU A 220 -11.59 -6.43 24.66
CA LEU A 220 -12.82 -6.50 25.44
C LEU A 220 -12.59 -6.35 26.96
N THR A 221 -11.42 -6.76 27.45
CA THR A 221 -11.11 -6.76 28.89
C THR A 221 -10.60 -5.41 29.37
N PHE A 222 -9.81 -4.71 28.55
CA PHE A 222 -9.13 -3.49 28.96
C PHE A 222 -9.82 -2.23 28.42
N PRO A 223 -9.96 -1.16 29.23
CA PRO A 223 -10.48 0.12 28.75
C PRO A 223 -9.63 0.69 27.60
N SER A 224 -10.27 1.29 26.61
CA SER A 224 -9.60 1.88 25.44
C SER A 224 -8.47 2.85 25.82
N ARG A 225 -8.64 3.63 26.89
CA ARG A 225 -7.61 4.53 27.44
C ARG A 225 -6.33 3.82 27.86
N LEU A 226 -6.44 2.60 28.41
CA LEU A 226 -5.26 1.83 28.79
C LEU A 226 -4.54 1.28 27.56
N ILE A 227 -5.30 0.81 26.57
CA ILE A 227 -4.74 0.34 25.30
C ILE A 227 -4.00 1.49 24.58
N GLU A 228 -4.62 2.68 24.53
CA GLU A 228 -3.99 3.86 23.96
C GLU A 228 -2.72 4.25 24.74
N LEU A 229 -2.75 4.20 26.07
CA LEU A 229 -1.57 4.45 26.90
C LEU A 229 -0.45 3.44 26.60
N CYS A 230 -0.78 2.16 26.44
CA CYS A 230 0.17 1.13 26.00
C CYS A 230 0.75 1.45 24.62
N MET A 231 -0.08 1.85 23.65
CA MET A 231 0.42 2.24 22.31
C MET A 231 1.35 3.45 22.38
N LYS A 232 1.03 4.44 23.23
CA LYS A 232 1.87 5.62 23.43
C LYS A 232 3.19 5.26 24.11
N LYS A 233 3.14 4.55 25.23
CA LYS A 233 4.29 4.33 26.12
C LYS A 233 5.17 3.15 25.72
N ILE A 234 4.58 2.08 25.19
CA ILE A 234 5.27 0.84 24.85
C ILE A 234 5.59 0.78 23.36
N ALA A 235 4.60 1.08 22.50
CA ALA A 235 4.80 1.04 21.05
C ALA A 235 5.42 2.34 20.48
N GLY A 236 5.56 3.40 21.30
CA GLY A 236 6.20 4.66 20.90
C GLY A 236 5.41 5.45 19.85
N VAL A 237 4.10 5.25 19.75
CA VAL A 237 3.26 5.97 18.79
C VAL A 237 2.88 7.33 19.37
N ASP A 238 3.75 8.33 19.20
CA ASP A 238 3.55 9.66 19.79
C ASP A 238 2.52 10.51 19.05
N CYS A 239 2.32 10.26 17.75
CA CYS A 239 1.32 10.96 16.94
C CYS A 239 -0.10 10.50 17.29
N GLU A 240 -0.99 11.44 17.63
CA GLU A 240 -2.39 11.14 17.96
C GLU A 240 -3.16 10.51 16.79
N LYS A 241 -3.02 11.07 15.58
CA LYS A 241 -3.60 10.49 14.35
C LYS A 241 -3.10 9.06 14.13
N GLY A 242 -1.79 8.84 14.30
CA GLY A 242 -1.19 7.50 14.21
C GLY A 242 -1.74 6.53 15.26
N ARG A 243 -1.89 6.96 16.51
CA ARG A 243 -2.50 6.13 17.57
C ARG A 243 -3.94 5.77 17.25
N LYS A 244 -4.73 6.72 16.75
CA LYS A 244 -6.12 6.45 16.38
C LYS A 244 -6.20 5.35 15.31
N ILE A 245 -5.40 5.45 14.26
CA ILE A 245 -5.38 4.41 13.21
C ILE A 245 -4.85 3.08 13.78
N ALA A 246 -3.82 3.10 14.64
CA ALA A 246 -3.32 1.90 15.31
C ALA A 246 -4.40 1.22 16.15
N MET A 247 -5.17 2.01 16.91
CA MET A 247 -6.31 1.55 17.68
C MET A 247 -7.37 0.95 16.77
N ASP A 248 -7.76 1.61 15.68
CA ASP A 248 -8.77 1.10 14.75
C ASP A 248 -8.34 -0.25 14.13
N VAL A 249 -7.06 -0.38 13.76
CA VAL A 249 -6.49 -1.63 13.26
C VAL A 249 -6.47 -2.72 14.34
N PHE A 250 -6.06 -2.38 15.56
CA PHE A 250 -5.93 -3.32 16.67
C PHE A 250 -7.28 -3.81 17.20
N LEU A 251 -8.28 -2.92 17.24
CA LEU A 251 -9.63 -3.23 17.72
C LEU A 251 -10.46 -3.99 16.67
N ASN A 252 -10.07 -3.95 15.39
CA ASN A 252 -10.74 -4.71 14.33
C ASN A 252 -10.11 -6.12 14.19
N PRO A 253 -10.78 -7.19 14.67
CA PRO A 253 -10.20 -8.54 14.66
C PRO A 253 -9.94 -9.06 13.25
N LYS A 254 -10.70 -8.60 12.24
CA LYS A 254 -10.47 -9.00 10.85
C LYS A 254 -9.18 -8.34 10.33
N MET A 255 -8.91 -7.08 10.69
CA MET A 255 -7.64 -6.43 10.35
C MET A 255 -6.44 -7.08 11.04
N VAL A 256 -6.57 -7.42 12.32
CA VAL A 256 -5.53 -8.16 13.06
C VAL A 256 -5.21 -9.47 12.33
N LYS A 257 -6.23 -10.24 11.94
CA LYS A 257 -6.05 -11.46 11.16
C LYS A 257 -5.30 -11.19 9.87
N ASN A 258 -5.72 -10.20 9.09
CA ASN A 258 -5.12 -9.87 7.79
C ASN A 258 -3.65 -9.43 7.92
N HIS A 259 -3.38 -8.57 8.89
CA HIS A 259 -2.03 -8.13 9.26
C HIS A 259 -1.12 -9.31 9.64
N LEU A 260 -1.63 -10.26 10.41
CA LEU A 260 -0.89 -11.47 10.80
C LEU A 260 -0.69 -12.44 9.64
N VAL A 261 -1.68 -12.61 8.75
CA VAL A 261 -1.53 -13.44 7.54
C VAL A 261 -0.39 -12.91 6.69
N LEU A 262 -0.42 -11.62 6.35
CA LEU A 262 0.62 -11.04 5.51
C LEU A 262 1.98 -11.00 6.22
N GLY A 263 2.01 -10.65 7.51
CA GLY A 263 3.25 -10.62 8.30
C GLY A 263 3.90 -12.00 8.48
N THR A 264 3.11 -13.07 8.61
CA THR A 264 3.66 -14.44 8.66
C THR A 264 4.14 -14.91 7.30
N GLN A 265 3.50 -14.48 6.22
CA GLN A 265 3.95 -14.75 4.85
C GLN A 265 5.26 -14.02 4.54
N GLU A 266 5.36 -12.75 4.92
CA GLU A 266 6.57 -11.92 4.87
C GLU A 266 7.77 -12.63 5.54
N VAL A 267 7.60 -13.14 6.76
CA VAL A 267 8.66 -13.88 7.47
C VAL A 267 9.07 -15.17 6.75
N ARG A 268 8.15 -15.80 6.01
CA ARG A 268 8.40 -17.08 5.32
C ARG A 268 9.07 -16.91 3.97
N GLU A 269 8.56 -15.99 3.17
CA GLU A 269 8.83 -15.91 1.73
C GLU A 269 9.94 -14.93 1.39
N LEU A 270 10.18 -13.91 2.23
CA LEU A 270 11.22 -12.96 1.92
C LEU A 270 12.61 -13.59 2.00
N PRO A 271 13.49 -13.27 1.03
CA PRO A 271 14.87 -13.71 1.07
C PRO A 271 15.63 -13.01 2.19
N GLU A 272 16.62 -13.71 2.77
CA GLU A 272 17.55 -13.14 3.76
C GLU A 272 18.43 -12.04 3.15
N LEU A 273 18.72 -12.15 1.85
CA LEU A 273 19.51 -11.17 1.10
C LEU A 273 18.68 -10.56 -0.04
N PRO A 274 18.76 -9.23 -0.27
CA PRO A 274 18.17 -8.64 -1.46
C PRO A 274 18.73 -9.29 -2.73
N ASN A 275 17.86 -9.65 -3.66
CA ASN A 275 18.28 -10.13 -4.97
C ASN A 275 18.75 -8.96 -5.83
N VAL A 276 19.99 -8.51 -5.60
CA VAL A 276 20.60 -7.38 -6.31
C VAL A 276 20.89 -7.66 -7.79
N SER A 277 20.95 -8.94 -8.19
CA SER A 277 21.30 -9.35 -9.57
C SER A 277 20.36 -8.73 -10.61
N ILE A 278 19.12 -8.47 -10.20
CA ILE A 278 18.06 -7.90 -11.01
C ILE A 278 18.30 -6.41 -11.31
N PHE A 279 18.85 -5.66 -10.36
CA PHE A 279 19.11 -4.22 -10.53
C PHE A 279 20.41 -3.94 -11.29
N THR A 280 21.39 -4.83 -11.18
CA THR A 280 22.67 -4.70 -11.91
C THR A 280 22.52 -4.79 -13.43
N CYS A 281 21.49 -5.46 -13.96
CA CYS A 281 21.26 -5.53 -15.41
C CYS A 281 20.84 -4.18 -16.03
N PHE A 282 20.27 -3.26 -15.25
CA PHE A 282 19.74 -2.00 -15.79
C PHE A 282 20.72 -0.83 -15.71
N VAL A 283 21.71 -0.87 -14.82
CA VAL A 283 22.76 0.17 -14.74
C VAL A 283 23.64 0.19 -15.99
N ASN A 284 23.76 -0.93 -16.71
CA ASN A 284 24.57 -1.01 -17.94
C ASN A 284 23.85 -0.55 -19.22
N VAL A 285 22.57 -0.15 -19.16
CA VAL A 285 21.80 0.27 -20.36
C VAL A 285 21.85 1.79 -20.58
N SER A 286 22.52 2.56 -19.70
CA SER A 286 22.61 4.03 -19.80
C SER A 286 23.88 4.53 -20.51
N SER A 287 24.65 3.65 -21.17
CA SER A 287 25.92 3.99 -21.82
C SER A 287 25.88 3.90 -23.36
N CYS A 288 24.72 4.09 -23.97
CA CYS A 288 24.55 4.18 -25.43
C CYS A 288 23.76 5.44 -25.80
#